data_AF-A0A6N6RNA1-F1
#
_entry.id   AF-A0A6N6RNA1-F1
#
_cell.length_a   1.000
_cell.length_b   1.000
_cell.length_c   1.000
_cell.angle_alpha   90.00
_cell.angle_beta   90.00
_cell.angle_gamma   90.00
#
_symmetry.space_group_name_H-M   'P 1'
#
loop_
_entity.id
_entity.type
_entity.pdbx_description
1 polymer ?
#
loop_
_entity_poly.entity_id
_entity_poly.type
_entity_poly.pdbx_seq_one_letter_code
_entity_poly.pdbx_strand_id
1 'polypeptide(L)'
;MTVLNATSAVRNLYANIALQRIFSNIGWGVISQVGGKGIFFLVTIYLARVLGAEEYGSFTYAQSIVLYFWIAVDLGIDMYGSREIASDKPNAGGVISALLTLRIIGSLIAFGAFLLILFLFRHKVDQMPLFIGCSLYLITRAINVEWAMRGFEKFKYIALANFATFIIMLFAVIILVRGENDLSRASFVWSLSYVIG
;
A
#
# COMPACT_ATOMS: atom_id res chain seq x y z
N MET A 1 3.70 40.46 -37.04
CA MET A 1 3.64 40.53 -35.55
C MET A 1 2.45 39.77 -34.97
N THR A 2 1.30 39.67 -35.66
CA THR A 2 0.08 38.98 -35.18
C THR A 2 0.21 37.45 -35.01
N VAL A 3 0.99 36.77 -35.84
CA VAL A 3 1.17 35.30 -35.78
C VAL A 3 2.01 34.86 -34.57
N LEU A 4 3.00 35.67 -34.15
CA LEU A 4 3.84 35.39 -32.97
C LEU A 4 3.07 35.53 -31.65
N ASN A 5 2.08 36.45 -31.59
CA ASN A 5 1.21 36.56 -30.43
C ASN A 5 0.26 35.36 -30.31
N ALA A 6 -0.27 34.85 -31.42
CA ALA A 6 -1.17 33.70 -31.42
C ALA A 6 -0.46 32.40 -30.96
N THR A 7 0.77 32.15 -31.40
CA THR A 7 1.56 30.99 -30.94
C THR A 7 1.94 31.11 -29.47
N SER A 8 2.26 32.31 -28.98
CA SER A 8 2.52 32.54 -27.55
C SER A 8 1.27 32.32 -26.69
N ALA A 9 0.10 32.76 -27.13
CA ALA A 9 -1.17 32.60 -26.42
C ALA A 9 -1.58 31.12 -26.34
N VAL A 10 -1.44 30.37 -27.43
CA VAL A 10 -1.71 28.93 -27.47
C VAL A 10 -0.74 28.17 -26.56
N ARG A 11 0.56 28.50 -26.60
CA ARG A 11 1.56 27.91 -25.70
C ARG A 11 1.23 28.16 -24.22
N ASN A 12 0.82 29.39 -23.88
CA ASN A 12 0.44 29.76 -22.52
C ASN A 12 -0.85 29.06 -22.07
N LEU A 13 -1.82 28.86 -22.97
CA LEU A 13 -3.04 28.10 -22.69
C LEU A 13 -2.71 26.64 -22.36
N TYR A 14 -1.90 25.97 -23.18
CA TYR A 14 -1.46 24.59 -22.91
C TYR A 14 -0.65 24.49 -21.61
N ALA A 15 0.24 25.45 -21.35
CA ALA A 15 1.00 25.51 -20.10
C ALA A 15 0.08 25.65 -18.88
N ASN A 16 -0.94 26.52 -18.92
CA ASN A 16 -1.89 26.70 -17.84
C ASN A 16 -2.75 25.44 -17.60
N ILE A 17 -3.22 24.78 -18.65
CA ILE A 17 -3.99 23.53 -18.54
C ILE A 17 -3.12 22.41 -17.95
N ALA A 18 -1.88 22.27 -18.41
CA ALA A 18 -0.93 21.30 -17.86
C ALA A 18 -0.64 21.58 -16.38
N LEU A 19 -0.43 22.85 -16.02
CA LEU A 19 -0.15 23.28 -14.66
C LEU A 19 -1.35 22.99 -13.75
N GLN A 20 -2.58 23.36 -14.14
CA GLN A 20 -3.80 23.02 -13.39
C GLN A 20 -3.96 21.51 -13.18
N ARG A 21 -3.69 20.69 -14.21
CA ARG A 21 -3.73 19.23 -14.10
C ARG A 21 -2.70 18.69 -13.11
N ILE A 22 -1.47 19.18 -13.15
CA ILE A 22 -0.40 18.79 -12.22
C ILE A 22 -0.79 19.18 -10.78
N PHE A 23 -1.24 20.41 -10.55
CA PHE A 23 -1.67 20.87 -9.23
C PHE A 23 -2.83 20.05 -8.68
N SER A 24 -3.84 19.74 -9.50
CA SER A 24 -4.95 18.86 -9.11
C SER A 24 -4.46 17.47 -8.73
N ASN A 25 -3.59 16.86 -9.55
CA ASN A 25 -3.05 15.51 -9.30
C ASN A 25 -2.19 15.46 -8.03
N ILE A 26 -1.33 16.44 -7.82
CA ILE A 26 -0.54 16.58 -6.59
C ILE A 26 -1.46 16.77 -5.39
N GLY A 27 -2.47 17.63 -5.50
CA GLY A 27 -3.45 17.87 -4.43
C GLY A 27 -4.15 16.59 -3.99
N TRP A 28 -4.64 15.79 -4.95
CA TRP A 28 -5.22 14.48 -4.65
C TRP A 28 -4.21 13.49 -4.05
N GLY A 29 -2.96 13.52 -4.52
CA GLY A 29 -1.88 12.72 -3.94
C GLY A 29 -1.53 13.11 -2.50
N VAL A 30 -1.54 14.40 -2.17
CA VAL A 30 -1.32 14.87 -0.79
C VAL A 30 -2.49 14.47 0.09
N ILE A 31 -3.72 14.63 -0.39
CA ILE A 31 -4.94 14.25 0.34
C ILE A 31 -4.94 12.74 0.64
N SER A 32 -4.55 11.89 -0.32
CA SER A 32 -4.47 10.44 -0.10
C SER A 32 -3.43 10.08 0.96
N GLN A 33 -2.26 10.73 0.93
CA GLN A 33 -1.17 10.47 1.87
C GLN A 33 -1.50 10.97 3.27
N VAL A 34 -1.98 12.22 3.40
CA VAL A 34 -2.22 12.85 4.71
C VAL A 34 -3.51 12.32 5.34
N GLY A 35 -4.62 12.32 4.60
CA GLY A 35 -5.91 11.93 5.17
C GLY A 35 -5.98 10.44 5.44
N GLY A 36 -5.54 9.61 4.49
CA GLY A 36 -5.53 8.16 4.67
C GLY A 36 -4.61 7.72 5.80
N LYS A 37 -3.33 8.13 5.77
CA LYS A 37 -2.37 7.76 6.83
C LYS A 37 -2.72 8.38 8.18
N GLY A 38 -3.43 9.52 8.21
CA GLY A 38 -3.96 10.09 9.43
C GLY A 38 -4.95 9.15 10.14
N ILE A 39 -5.85 8.51 9.39
CA ILE A 39 -6.77 7.50 9.94
C ILE A 39 -5.98 6.28 10.41
N PHE A 40 -5.03 5.80 9.60
CA PHE A 40 -4.15 4.69 10.00
C PHE A 40 -3.42 4.96 11.32
N PHE A 41 -2.91 6.19 11.50
CA PHE A 41 -2.27 6.60 12.74
C PHE A 41 -3.21 6.52 13.96
N LEU A 42 -4.48 6.89 13.81
CA LEU A 42 -5.48 6.70 14.87
C LEU A 42 -5.71 5.23 15.19
N VAL A 43 -5.75 4.37 14.17
CA VAL A 43 -5.84 2.90 14.36
C VAL A 43 -4.62 2.38 15.13
N THR A 44 -3.43 2.86 14.80
CA THR A 44 -2.19 2.49 15.49
C THR A 44 -2.24 2.88 16.98
N ILE A 45 -2.68 4.10 17.31
CA ILE A 45 -2.85 4.55 18.70
C ILE A 45 -3.87 3.67 19.44
N TYR A 46 -4.99 3.35 18.78
CA TYR A 46 -6.02 2.50 19.37
C TYR A 46 -5.48 1.08 19.66
N LEU A 47 -4.81 0.46 18.69
CA LEU A 47 -4.20 -0.87 18.86
C LEU A 47 -3.17 -0.87 20.01
N ALA A 48 -2.31 0.14 20.08
CA ALA A 48 -1.32 0.26 21.15
C ALA A 48 -1.97 0.38 22.55
N ARG A 49 -3.14 0.99 22.66
CA ARG A 49 -3.88 1.11 23.93
C ARG A 49 -4.64 -0.16 24.29
N VAL A 50 -5.28 -0.83 23.33
CA VAL A 50 -6.14 -1.99 23.58
C VAL A 50 -5.36 -3.28 23.77
N LEU A 51 -4.25 -3.44 23.05
CA LEU A 51 -3.38 -4.62 23.16
C LEU A 51 -2.39 -4.52 24.32
N GLY A 52 -2.17 -3.32 24.88
CA GLY A 52 -1.11 -3.09 25.84
C GLY A 52 0.29 -3.11 25.20
N ALA A 53 1.29 -2.70 25.98
CA ALA A 53 2.65 -2.47 25.45
C ALA A 53 3.35 -3.76 24.99
N GLU A 54 3.12 -4.88 25.68
CA GLU A 54 3.78 -6.16 25.39
C GLU A 54 3.28 -6.79 24.07
N GLU A 55 1.96 -6.94 23.93
CA GLU A 55 1.37 -7.52 22.72
C GLU A 55 1.51 -6.59 21.51
N TYR A 56 1.39 -5.27 21.69
CA TYR A 56 1.68 -4.32 20.63
C TYR A 56 3.17 -4.33 20.22
N GLY A 57 4.08 -4.58 21.17
CA GLY A 57 5.50 -4.81 20.88
C GLY A 57 5.72 -6.04 20.01
N SER A 58 5.11 -7.17 20.38
CA SER A 58 5.13 -8.41 19.58
C SER A 58 4.52 -8.19 18.19
N PHE A 59 3.43 -7.45 18.11
CA PHE A 59 2.76 -7.09 16.86
C PHE A 59 3.68 -6.36 15.89
N THR A 60 4.28 -5.25 16.34
CA THR A 60 5.17 -4.41 15.53
C THR A 60 6.48 -5.12 15.19
N TYR A 61 6.97 -6.02 16.05
CA TYR A 61 8.09 -6.90 15.75
C TYR A 61 7.78 -7.84 14.57
N ALA A 62 6.64 -8.53 14.62
CA ALA A 62 6.22 -9.42 13.54
C ALA A 62 6.02 -8.66 12.21
N GLN A 63 5.40 -7.48 12.26
CA GLN A 63 5.25 -6.60 11.09
C GLN A 63 6.60 -6.23 10.48
N SER A 64 7.57 -5.85 11.30
CA SER A 64 8.89 -5.42 10.84
C SER A 64 9.62 -6.53 10.07
N ILE A 65 9.55 -7.77 10.56
CA ILE A 65 10.14 -8.91 9.86
C ILE A 65 9.47 -9.10 8.49
N VAL A 66 8.14 -9.10 8.43
CA VAL A 66 7.41 -9.25 7.17
C VAL A 66 7.71 -8.12 6.19
N LEU A 67 7.87 -6.89 6.68
CA LEU A 67 8.24 -5.73 5.86
C LEU A 67 9.61 -5.88 5.20
N TYR A 68 10.59 -6.52 5.86
CA TYR A 68 11.87 -6.82 5.22
C TYR A 68 11.73 -7.79 4.04
N PHE A 69 10.86 -8.81 4.15
CA PHE A 69 10.54 -9.68 3.02
C PHE A 69 9.85 -8.91 1.89
N TRP A 70 8.95 -7.99 2.24
CA TRP A 70 8.28 -7.18 1.23
C TRP A 70 9.22 -6.29 0.43
N ILE A 71 10.25 -5.71 1.06
CA ILE A 71 11.26 -4.94 0.32
C ILE A 71 11.90 -5.78 -0.80
N ALA A 72 12.15 -7.07 -0.53
CA ALA A 72 12.67 -8.01 -1.53
C ALA A 72 11.63 -8.43 -2.60
N VAL A 73 10.33 -8.34 -2.30
CA VAL A 73 9.25 -8.60 -3.28
C VAL A 73 9.03 -7.39 -4.17
N ASP A 74 9.03 -6.19 -3.59
CA ASP A 74 8.78 -4.96 -4.33
C ASP A 74 9.95 -4.62 -5.25
N LEU A 75 11.21 -4.70 -4.78
CA LEU A 75 12.41 -4.39 -5.59
C LEU A 75 12.30 -3.12 -6.47
N GLY A 76 11.52 -2.12 -6.01
CA GLY A 76 11.29 -0.88 -6.75
C GLY A 76 10.27 -0.97 -7.90
N ILE A 77 9.49 -2.05 -7.99
CA ILE A 77 8.42 -2.22 -8.98
C ILE A 77 7.42 -1.06 -8.94
N ASP A 78 7.06 -0.54 -7.76
CA ASP A 78 6.15 0.60 -7.64
C ASP A 78 6.68 1.85 -8.38
N MET A 79 7.98 2.13 -8.25
CA MET A 79 8.63 3.28 -8.90
C MET A 79 8.85 3.03 -10.40
N TYR A 80 9.36 1.86 -10.75
CA TYR A 80 9.62 1.48 -12.14
C TYR A 80 8.32 1.43 -12.95
N GLY A 81 7.32 0.69 -12.46
CA GLY A 81 6.06 0.48 -13.15
C GLY A 81 5.26 1.76 -13.34
N SER A 82 5.20 2.63 -12.33
CA SER A 82 4.51 3.93 -12.47
C SER A 82 5.19 4.84 -13.50
N ARG A 83 6.52 4.85 -13.56
CA ARG A 83 7.28 5.62 -14.56
C ARG A 83 7.06 5.08 -15.98
N GLU A 84 7.15 3.77 -16.15
CA GLU A 84 7.03 3.12 -17.47
C GLU A 84 5.63 3.32 -18.06
N ILE A 85 4.58 3.13 -17.26
CA ILE A 85 3.18 3.36 -17.68
C ILE A 85 2.94 4.83 -18.03
N ALA A 86 3.53 5.77 -17.27
CA ALA A 86 3.39 7.19 -17.57
C ALA A 86 4.06 7.57 -18.90
N SER A 87 5.16 6.89 -19.25
CA SER A 87 5.93 7.11 -20.48
C SER A 87 5.27 6.50 -21.73
N ASP A 88 4.73 5.29 -21.64
CA ASP A 88 4.12 4.57 -22.77
C ASP A 88 2.76 3.96 -22.39
N LYS A 89 1.71 4.80 -22.42
CA LYS A 89 0.34 4.41 -22.07
C LYS A 89 -0.22 3.30 -22.98
N PRO A 90 0.00 3.29 -24.30
CA PRO A 90 -0.40 2.18 -25.16
C PRO A 90 0.14 0.81 -24.71
N ASN A 91 1.39 0.74 -24.24
CA ASN A 91 2.01 -0.51 -23.78
C ASN A 91 1.76 -0.84 -22.29
N ALA A 92 0.98 -0.02 -21.58
CA ALA A 92 0.76 -0.18 -20.14
C ALA A 92 0.22 -1.57 -19.74
N GLY A 93 -0.61 -2.20 -20.58
CA GLY A 93 -1.14 -3.54 -20.29
C GLY A 93 -0.06 -4.62 -20.18
N GLY A 94 0.95 -4.57 -21.05
CA GLY A 94 2.09 -5.50 -21.02
C GLY A 94 2.96 -5.31 -19.78
N VAL A 95 3.24 -4.04 -19.44
CA VAL A 95 3.99 -3.67 -18.23
C VAL A 95 3.24 -4.12 -16.96
N ILE A 96 1.93 -3.89 -16.89
CA ILE A 96 1.09 -4.31 -15.76
C ILE A 96 1.15 -5.82 -15.57
N SER A 97 0.90 -6.57 -16.64
CA SER A 97 0.90 -8.03 -16.58
C SER A 97 2.26 -8.60 -16.14
N ALA A 98 3.36 -8.11 -16.73
CA ALA A 98 4.70 -8.60 -16.42
C ALA A 98 5.10 -8.30 -14.97
N LEU A 99 4.92 -7.05 -14.50
CA LEU A 99 5.31 -6.65 -13.15
C LEU A 99 4.41 -7.26 -12.08
N LEU A 100 3.10 -7.38 -12.34
CA LEU A 100 2.18 -8.04 -11.41
C LEU A 100 2.51 -9.53 -11.29
N THR A 101 2.84 -10.20 -12.40
CA THR A 101 3.26 -11.61 -12.40
C THR A 101 4.54 -11.78 -11.60
N LEU A 102 5.56 -10.94 -11.83
CA LEU A 102 6.81 -10.96 -11.08
C LEU A 102 6.57 -10.75 -9.58
N ARG A 103 5.73 -9.77 -9.23
CA ARG A 103 5.39 -9.45 -7.84
C ARG A 103 4.63 -10.58 -7.15
N ILE A 104 3.66 -11.20 -7.83
CA ILE A 104 2.91 -12.35 -7.27
C ILE A 104 3.86 -13.53 -7.05
N ILE A 105 4.68 -13.90 -8.03
CA ILE A 105 5.64 -15.00 -7.89
C ILE A 105 6.65 -14.71 -6.76
N GLY A 106 7.23 -13.50 -6.75
CA GLY A 106 8.14 -13.07 -5.69
C GLY A 106 7.49 -13.12 -4.31
N SER A 107 6.23 -12.70 -4.19
CA SER A 107 5.48 -12.75 -2.94
C SER A 107 5.23 -14.17 -2.45
N LEU A 108 4.92 -15.11 -3.35
CA LEU A 108 4.72 -16.52 -3.00
C LEU A 108 6.01 -17.17 -2.52
N ILE A 109 7.14 -16.86 -3.18
CA ILE A 109 8.47 -17.31 -2.76
C ILE A 109 8.81 -16.73 -1.38
N ALA A 110 8.63 -15.42 -1.19
CA ALA A 110 8.90 -14.76 0.08
C ALA A 110 8.02 -15.29 1.21
N PHE A 111 6.72 -15.52 0.94
CA PHE A 111 5.78 -16.10 1.89
C PHE A 111 6.18 -17.53 2.27
N GLY A 112 6.53 -18.38 1.29
CA GLY A 112 7.03 -19.73 1.54
C GLY A 112 8.32 -19.75 2.36
N ALA A 113 9.28 -18.88 2.03
CA ALA A 113 10.52 -18.74 2.78
C ALA A 113 10.26 -18.28 4.23
N PHE A 114 9.33 -17.35 4.43
CA PHE A 114 8.92 -16.90 5.75
C PHE A 114 8.31 -18.03 6.58
N LEU A 115 7.39 -18.82 6.01
CA LEU A 115 6.82 -19.99 6.70
C LEU A 115 7.87 -21.04 7.05
N LEU A 116 8.85 -21.28 6.16
CA LEU A 116 9.95 -22.19 6.42
C LEU A 116 10.80 -21.70 7.61
N ILE A 117 11.12 -20.40 7.67
CA ILE A 117 11.85 -19.80 8.78
C ILE A 117 11.07 -19.96 10.09
N LEU A 118 9.77 -19.66 10.09
CA LEU A 118 8.94 -19.87 11.28
C LEU A 118 8.98 -21.32 11.78
N PHE A 119 8.90 -22.28 10.87
CA PHE A 119 8.97 -23.70 11.19
C PHE A 119 10.32 -24.11 11.77
N LEU A 120 11.43 -23.65 11.16
CA LEU A 120 12.79 -23.99 11.59
C LEU A 120 13.15 -23.40 12.95
N PHE A 121 12.78 -22.14 13.20
CA PHE A 121 13.12 -21.44 14.44
C PHE A 121 12.18 -21.78 15.62
N ARG A 122 11.22 -22.70 15.43
CA ARG A 122 10.24 -23.15 16.44
C ARG A 122 9.77 -22.01 17.34
N HIS A 123 9.33 -20.92 16.71
CA HIS A 123 8.83 -19.79 17.46
C HIS A 123 7.70 -20.27 18.39
N LYS A 124 7.60 -19.68 19.59
CA LYS A 124 6.64 -20.10 20.62
C LYS A 124 5.27 -20.34 19.96
N VAL A 125 4.71 -21.54 20.14
CA VAL A 125 3.50 -22.00 19.44
C VAL A 125 2.36 -20.97 19.58
N ASP A 126 2.29 -20.32 20.74
CA ASP A 126 1.28 -19.31 21.06
C ASP A 126 1.37 -18.04 20.19
N GLN A 127 2.55 -17.69 19.67
CA GLN A 127 2.75 -16.52 18.80
C GLN A 127 2.63 -16.85 17.31
N MET A 128 2.52 -18.13 16.94
CA MET A 128 2.45 -18.54 15.53
C MET A 128 1.29 -17.91 14.74
N PRO A 129 0.07 -17.77 15.31
CA PRO A 129 -1.04 -17.09 14.63
C PRO A 129 -0.76 -15.62 14.30
N LEU A 130 -0.01 -14.90 15.15
CA LEU A 130 0.40 -13.51 14.91
C LEU A 130 1.27 -13.44 13.64
N PHE A 131 2.33 -14.25 13.57
CA PHE A 131 3.25 -14.20 12.43
C PHE A 131 2.61 -14.64 11.12
N ILE A 132 1.71 -15.64 11.16
CA ILE A 132 0.94 -16.05 9.99
C ILE A 132 -0.03 -14.93 9.56
N GLY A 133 -0.71 -14.28 10.50
CA GLY A 133 -1.60 -13.16 10.19
C GLY A 133 -0.86 -11.99 9.55
N CYS A 134 0.34 -11.66 10.04
CA CYS A 134 1.18 -10.62 9.47
C CYS A 134 1.74 -11.02 8.10
N SER A 135 2.15 -12.27 7.86
CA SER A 135 2.78 -12.68 6.60
C SER A 135 1.84 -12.66 5.39
N LEU A 136 0.52 -12.75 5.62
CA LEU A 136 -0.49 -12.52 4.58
C LEU A 136 -0.38 -11.14 3.93
N TYR A 137 0.27 -10.19 4.59
CA TYR A 137 0.63 -8.91 4.00
C TYR A 137 1.39 -9.08 2.68
N LEU A 138 2.29 -10.07 2.56
CA LEU A 138 3.08 -10.30 1.34
C LEU A 138 2.18 -10.58 0.13
N ILE A 139 1.11 -11.35 0.34
CA ILE A 139 0.19 -11.76 -0.73
C ILE A 139 -0.79 -10.64 -1.04
N THR A 140 -1.39 -10.04 -0.02
CA THR A 140 -2.39 -8.97 -0.16
C THR A 140 -1.78 -7.74 -0.82
N ARG A 141 -0.61 -7.30 -0.36
CA ARG A 141 0.16 -6.18 -0.93
C ARG A 141 0.67 -6.48 -2.34
N ALA A 142 0.92 -7.75 -2.70
CA ALA A 142 1.40 -8.12 -4.04
C ALA A 142 0.36 -7.90 -5.14
N ILE A 143 -0.93 -8.08 -4.82
CA ILE A 143 -2.04 -7.92 -5.76
C ILE A 143 -2.38 -6.44 -5.98
N ASN A 144 -1.90 -5.55 -5.10
CA ASN A 144 -2.16 -4.14 -5.16
C ASN A 144 -1.60 -3.49 -6.44
N VAL A 145 -2.43 -2.68 -7.10
CA VAL A 145 -2.14 -1.99 -8.38
C VAL A 145 -2.11 -0.46 -8.26
N GLU A 146 -1.88 0.08 -7.05
CA GLU A 146 -1.80 1.54 -6.83
C GLU A 146 -0.76 2.19 -7.74
N TRP A 147 0.39 1.53 -7.93
CA TRP A 147 1.47 1.98 -8.81
C TRP A 147 1.03 2.15 -10.27
N ALA A 148 0.15 1.26 -10.77
CA ALA A 148 -0.39 1.35 -12.11
C ALA A 148 -1.37 2.53 -12.24
N MET A 149 -2.24 2.70 -11.22
CA MET A 149 -3.13 3.88 -11.15
C MET A 149 -2.32 5.19 -11.12
N ARG A 150 -1.17 5.18 -10.43
CA ARG A 150 -0.26 6.32 -10.36
C ARG A 150 0.33 6.65 -11.72
N GLY A 151 0.75 5.64 -12.49
CA GLY A 151 1.22 5.81 -13.87
C GLY A 151 0.17 6.37 -14.83
N PHE A 152 -1.11 6.04 -14.62
CA PHE A 152 -2.23 6.64 -15.35
C PHE A 152 -2.68 8.01 -14.82
N GLU A 153 -2.00 8.57 -13.82
CA GLU A 153 -2.37 9.80 -13.12
C GLU A 153 -3.76 9.77 -12.46
N LYS A 154 -4.25 8.58 -12.10
CA LYS A 154 -5.56 8.38 -11.47
C LYS A 154 -5.52 8.61 -9.95
N PHE A 155 -4.89 9.69 -9.50
CA PHE A 155 -4.66 9.99 -8.08
C PHE A 155 -5.94 10.13 -7.24
N LYS A 156 -7.03 10.62 -7.83
CA LYS A 156 -8.35 10.67 -7.17
C LYS A 156 -8.84 9.28 -6.75
N TYR A 157 -8.63 8.27 -7.59
CA TYR A 157 -9.04 6.89 -7.30
C TYR A 157 -8.16 6.25 -6.23
N ILE A 158 -6.85 6.53 -6.28
CA ILE A 158 -5.91 6.13 -5.22
C ILE A 158 -6.36 6.70 -3.87
N ALA A 159 -6.69 8.01 -3.83
CA ALA A 159 -7.18 8.65 -2.62
C ALA A 159 -8.42 7.95 -2.07
N LEU A 160 -9.44 7.75 -2.92
CA LEU A 160 -10.69 7.14 -2.51
C LEU A 160 -10.51 5.70 -2.01
N ALA A 161 -9.67 4.90 -2.70
CA ALA A 161 -9.34 3.53 -2.29
C ALA A 161 -8.66 3.52 -0.91
N ASN A 162 -7.64 4.36 -0.72
CA ASN A 162 -6.92 4.45 0.56
C ASN A 162 -7.83 4.90 1.71
N PHE A 163 -8.68 5.90 1.49
CA PHE A 163 -9.68 6.29 2.49
C PHE A 163 -10.64 5.15 2.83
N ALA A 164 -11.16 4.45 1.81
CA ALA A 164 -12.06 3.32 2.02
C ALA A 164 -11.36 2.22 2.85
N THR A 165 -10.12 1.86 2.48
CA THR A 165 -9.28 0.90 3.20
C THR A 165 -9.13 1.28 4.67
N PHE A 166 -8.72 2.51 4.97
CA PHE A 166 -8.44 2.90 6.35
C PHE A 166 -9.72 3.05 7.19
N ILE A 167 -10.83 3.46 6.58
CA ILE A 167 -12.13 3.48 7.26
C ILE A 167 -12.59 2.05 7.59
N ILE A 168 -12.52 1.13 6.62
CA ILE A 168 -12.87 -0.28 6.83
C ILE A 168 -11.98 -0.90 7.90
N MET A 169 -10.67 -0.62 7.85
CA MET A 169 -9.70 -1.07 8.84
C MET A 169 -10.03 -0.53 10.24
N LEU A 170 -10.36 0.76 10.36
CA LEU A 170 -10.73 1.37 11.64
C LEU A 170 -11.94 0.66 12.26
N PHE A 171 -13.01 0.45 11.50
CA PHE A 171 -14.18 -0.27 12.00
C PHE A 171 -13.87 -1.73 12.32
N ALA A 172 -13.11 -2.42 11.47
CA ALA A 172 -12.72 -3.81 11.70
C ALA A 172 -11.91 -3.95 12.99
N VAL A 173 -10.94 -3.07 13.24
CA VAL A 173 -10.14 -3.08 14.47
C VAL A 173 -11.00 -2.80 15.70
N ILE A 174 -11.86 -1.78 15.67
CA ILE A 174 -12.72 -1.45 16.82
C ILE A 174 -13.69 -2.60 17.17
N ILE A 175 -14.21 -3.30 16.15
CA ILE A 175 -15.18 -4.38 16.35
C ILE A 175 -14.48 -5.67 16.83
N LEU A 176 -13.37 -6.04 16.20
CA LEU A 176 -12.72 -7.35 16.35
C LEU A 176 -11.62 -7.39 17.42
N VAL A 177 -11.06 -6.24 17.80
CA VAL A 177 -9.96 -6.14 18.76
C VAL A 177 -10.46 -5.39 19.99
N ARG A 178 -10.70 -6.14 21.07
CA ARG A 178 -11.26 -5.62 22.33
C ARG A 178 -10.35 -5.84 23.53
N GLY A 179 -9.27 -6.61 23.36
CA GLY A 179 -8.24 -6.78 24.40
C GLY A 179 -7.01 -7.50 23.88
N GLU A 180 -6.10 -7.79 24.82
CA GLU A 180 -4.76 -8.35 24.57
C GLU A 180 -4.80 -9.71 23.86
N ASN A 181 -5.80 -10.54 24.17
CA ASN A 181 -6.00 -11.86 23.53
C ASN A 181 -6.39 -11.79 22.03
N ASP A 182 -6.75 -10.60 21.52
CA ASP A 182 -7.16 -10.42 20.12
C ASP A 182 -5.99 -10.06 19.18
N LEU A 183 -4.75 -10.21 19.62
CA LEU A 183 -3.53 -9.93 18.84
C LEU A 183 -3.54 -10.58 17.45
N SER A 184 -3.94 -11.85 17.37
CA SER A 184 -4.02 -12.58 16.09
C SER A 184 -5.02 -11.92 15.14
N ARG A 185 -6.20 -11.52 15.65
CA ARG A 185 -7.24 -10.81 14.87
C ARG A 185 -6.73 -9.48 14.36
N ALA A 186 -6.02 -8.71 15.19
CA ALA A 186 -5.39 -7.46 14.79
C ALA A 186 -4.44 -7.66 13.59
N SER A 187 -3.71 -8.78 13.58
CA SER A 187 -2.76 -9.14 12.54
C SER A 187 -3.41 -9.46 11.20
N PHE A 188 -4.50 -10.23 11.22
CA PHE A 188 -5.28 -10.50 10.02
C PHE A 188 -5.95 -9.23 9.47
N VAL A 189 -6.49 -8.36 10.34
CA VAL A 189 -7.10 -7.10 9.91
C VAL A 189 -6.06 -6.18 9.27
N TRP A 190 -4.86 -6.10 9.85
CA TRP A 190 -3.77 -5.28 9.30
C TRP A 190 -3.35 -5.78 7.92
N SER A 191 -3.07 -7.07 7.74
CA SER A 191 -2.67 -7.59 6.43
C SER A 191 -3.78 -7.44 5.38
N LEU A 192 -5.03 -7.74 5.73
CA LEU A 192 -6.15 -7.66 4.81
C LEU A 192 -6.46 -6.23 4.35
N SER A 193 -6.11 -5.21 5.15
CA SER A 193 -6.28 -3.82 4.76
C SER A 193 -5.58 -3.48 3.43
N TYR A 194 -4.43 -4.11 3.15
CA TYR A 194 -3.64 -3.83 1.93
C TYR A 194 -4.21 -4.43 0.63
N VAL A 195 -5.34 -5.14 0.68
CA VAL A 195 -6.01 -5.67 -0.51
C VAL A 195 -6.65 -4.55 -1.35
N ILE A 196 -7.25 -3.57 -0.69
CA ILE A 196 -8.07 -2.53 -1.34
C ILE A 196 -7.22 -1.31 -1.70
N GLY A 197 -6.23 -0.97 -0.85
CA GLY A 197 -5.39 0.22 -0.96
C GLY A 197 -3.94 -0.09 -0.70
#